data_AF-A0A763CFP3-F1
#
_entry.id   AF-A0A763CFP3-F1
#
_cell.length_a   1.000
_cell.length_b   1.000
_cell.length_c   1.000
_cell.angle_alpha   90.00
_cell.angle_beta   90.00
_cell.angle_gamma   90.00
#
_symmetry.space_group_name_H-M   'P 1'
#
loop_
_entity.id
_entity.type
_entity.pdbx_description
1 polymer ?
#
loop_
_entity_poly.entity_id
_entity_poly.type
_entity_poly.pdbx_seq_one_letter_code
_entity_poly.pdbx_strand_id
1 'polypeptide(L)'
;MGATTQKELMDGLMEAVVVTLTERQHVPFNTACRVGQAFADRMSFVWANGVIRIPKGIAYNTLKRNKALFDDFDGNNHAHLGRKYGISIQRVYTIVKEMRQAYVDSLQVDMFNDKSVVNPQDVSDFIAADLLVLADIMDHCSVCIRERLTVNKEQADALGEEVANYMSAHWHGQFAYVRSGKQETVDDQGDLFGAG
;
A
#
# COMPACT_ATOMS: atom_id res chain seq x y z
N MET A 1 5.58 -13.71 -5.51
CA MET A 1 6.20 -12.44 -5.97
C MET A 1 7.04 -11.93 -4.83
N GLY A 2 8.27 -11.49 -5.14
CA GLY A 2 9.34 -11.30 -4.16
C GLY A 2 9.69 -9.83 -3.94
N ALA A 3 10.79 -9.61 -3.22
CA ALA A 3 11.35 -8.30 -2.97
C ALA A 3 11.54 -7.52 -4.28
N THR A 4 11.09 -6.26 -4.29
CA THR A 4 11.32 -5.31 -5.39
C THR A 4 12.21 -4.18 -4.91
N THR A 5 12.88 -3.50 -5.83
CA THR A 5 13.72 -2.34 -5.50
C THR A 5 12.86 -1.11 -5.24
N GLN A 6 13.40 -0.14 -4.49
CA GLN A 6 12.74 1.17 -4.33
C GLN A 6 12.44 1.80 -5.70
N LYS A 7 13.37 1.71 -6.66
CA LYS A 7 13.18 2.26 -8.00
C LYS A 7 11.96 1.64 -8.69
N GLU A 8 11.88 0.31 -8.72
CA GLU A 8 10.77 -0.40 -9.33
C GLU A 8 9.43 -0.03 -8.66
N LEU A 9 9.38 0.05 -7.32
CA LEU A 9 8.18 0.50 -6.61
C LEU A 9 7.76 1.92 -7.05
N MET A 10 8.70 2.85 -7.14
CA MET A 10 8.42 4.22 -7.57
C MET A 10 7.98 4.27 -9.04
N ASP A 11 8.62 3.50 -9.91
CA ASP A 11 8.23 3.37 -11.33
C ASP A 11 6.80 2.81 -11.44
N GLY A 12 6.44 1.83 -10.60
CA GLY A 12 5.07 1.28 -10.52
C GLY A 12 4.03 2.31 -10.07
N LEU A 13 4.36 3.15 -9.08
CA LEU A 13 3.49 4.26 -8.68
C LEU A 13 3.30 5.28 -9.82
N MET A 14 4.38 5.60 -10.55
CA MET A 14 4.31 6.50 -11.71
C MET A 14 3.42 5.90 -12.80
N GLU A 15 3.61 4.62 -13.11
CA GLU A 15 2.81 3.89 -14.08
C GLU A 15 1.32 3.95 -13.71
N ALA A 16 0.97 3.65 -12.46
CA ALA A 16 -0.41 3.68 -11.97
C ALA A 16 -1.08 5.04 -12.17
N VAL A 17 -0.37 6.13 -11.86
CA VAL A 17 -0.85 7.49 -12.09
C VAL A 17 -1.00 7.79 -13.58
N VAL A 18 -0.01 7.43 -14.40
CA VAL A 18 -0.03 7.70 -15.84
C VAL A 18 -1.19 6.97 -16.49
N VAL A 19 -1.34 5.67 -16.25
CA VAL A 19 -2.43 4.85 -16.78
C VAL A 19 -3.79 5.40 -16.37
N THR A 20 -3.97 5.69 -15.07
CA THR A 20 -5.25 6.20 -14.57
C THR A 20 -5.60 7.55 -15.22
N LEU A 21 -4.66 8.49 -15.31
CA LEU A 21 -4.93 9.81 -15.87
C LEU A 21 -5.12 9.81 -17.39
N THR A 22 -4.39 8.99 -18.13
CA THR A 22 -4.52 8.92 -19.59
C THR A 22 -5.79 8.18 -20.01
N GLU A 23 -6.11 7.05 -19.37
CA GLU A 23 -7.27 6.23 -19.74
C GLU A 23 -8.60 6.81 -19.25
N ARG A 24 -8.63 7.43 -18.06
CA ARG A 24 -9.88 7.90 -17.44
C ARG A 24 -10.18 9.36 -17.74
N GLN A 25 -9.17 10.21 -17.68
CA GLN A 25 -9.34 11.67 -17.77
C GLN A 25 -8.82 12.24 -19.10
N HIS A 26 -8.31 11.39 -20.00
CA HIS A 26 -7.74 11.82 -21.29
C HIS A 26 -6.67 12.92 -21.13
N VAL A 27 -5.98 12.92 -19.98
CA VAL A 27 -4.92 13.88 -19.69
C VAL A 27 -3.75 13.60 -20.64
N PRO A 28 -3.13 14.63 -21.25
CA PRO A 28 -1.98 14.42 -22.12
C PRO A 28 -0.87 13.67 -21.39
N PHE A 29 -0.29 12.66 -22.05
CA PHE A 29 0.73 11.78 -21.48
C PHE A 29 1.86 12.53 -20.76
N ASN A 30 2.39 13.60 -21.35
CA ASN A 30 3.44 14.41 -20.73
C ASN A 30 3.01 15.00 -19.38
N THR A 31 1.77 15.49 -19.30
CA THR A 31 1.22 16.04 -18.04
C THR A 31 1.03 14.93 -17.01
N ALA A 32 0.50 13.78 -17.42
CA ALA A 32 0.34 12.62 -16.55
C ALA A 32 1.69 12.13 -16.00
N CYS A 33 2.75 12.07 -16.83
CA CYS A 33 4.10 11.74 -16.38
C CYS A 33 4.64 12.73 -15.34
N ARG A 34 4.40 14.03 -15.51
CA ARG A 34 4.81 15.05 -14.52
C ARG A 34 4.09 14.91 -13.19
N VAL A 35 2.82 14.50 -13.21
CA VAL A 35 2.07 14.20 -11.98
C VAL A 35 2.61 12.92 -11.34
N GLY A 36 2.81 11.86 -12.12
CA GLY A 36 3.37 10.59 -11.66
C GLY A 36 4.75 10.77 -11.02
N GLN A 37 5.66 11.50 -11.67
CA GLN A 37 7.00 11.78 -11.14
C GLN A 37 6.93 12.52 -9.80
N ALA A 38 6.13 13.59 -9.73
CA ALA A 38 5.97 14.34 -8.49
C ALA A 38 5.35 13.50 -7.36
N PHE A 39 4.44 12.59 -7.71
CA PHE A 39 3.86 11.66 -6.77
C PHE A 39 4.92 10.67 -6.25
N ALA A 40 5.69 10.03 -7.14
CA ALA A 40 6.75 9.11 -6.75
C ALA A 40 7.84 9.80 -5.89
N ASP A 41 8.27 11.00 -6.28
CA ASP A 41 9.20 11.81 -5.49
C ASP A 41 8.64 12.04 -4.09
N ARG A 42 7.38 12.45 -3.98
CA ARG A 42 6.72 12.65 -2.68
C ARG A 42 6.67 11.36 -1.85
N MET A 43 6.28 10.23 -2.46
CA MET A 43 6.19 8.95 -1.76
C MET A 43 7.54 8.46 -1.26
N SER A 44 8.64 8.76 -1.98
CA SER A 44 10.00 8.43 -1.53
C SER A 44 10.36 9.11 -0.20
N PHE A 45 9.82 10.31 0.07
CA PHE A 45 9.98 11.00 1.35
C PHE A 45 9.01 10.50 2.40
N VAL A 46 7.73 10.32 2.05
CA VAL A 46 6.67 9.88 2.98
C VAL A 46 7.00 8.50 3.57
N TRP A 47 7.50 7.59 2.73
CA TRP A 47 7.82 6.22 3.11
C TRP A 47 9.27 6.01 3.51
N ALA A 48 10.05 7.08 3.67
CA ALA A 48 11.47 7.01 3.98
C ALA A 48 11.75 6.19 5.25
N ASN A 49 12.75 5.31 5.15
CA ASN A 49 13.18 4.35 6.18
C ASN A 49 12.14 3.27 6.52
N GLY A 50 11.11 3.09 5.69
CA GLY A 50 10.07 2.09 5.85
C GLY A 50 10.20 0.91 4.89
N VAL A 51 9.67 -0.25 5.30
CA VAL A 51 9.38 -1.36 4.38
C VAL A 51 7.93 -1.22 3.95
N ILE A 52 7.73 -0.96 2.65
CA ILE A 52 6.41 -0.80 2.07
C ILE A 52 6.01 -2.10 1.39
N ARG A 53 4.81 -2.57 1.70
CA ARG A 53 4.20 -3.75 1.07
C ARG A 53 2.91 -3.34 0.39
N ILE A 54 2.73 -3.74 -0.85
CA ILE A 54 1.48 -3.50 -1.58
C ILE A 54 0.48 -4.62 -1.25
N PRO A 55 -0.74 -4.31 -0.78
CA PRO A 55 -1.71 -5.31 -0.36
C PRO A 55 -2.18 -6.20 -1.51
N LYS A 56 -2.61 -7.42 -1.15
CA LYS A 56 -3.06 -8.44 -2.09
C LYS A 56 -4.39 -8.07 -2.75
N GLY A 57 -4.39 -7.52 -3.97
CA GLY A 57 -5.48 -7.61 -4.95
C GLY A 57 -6.88 -7.20 -4.48
N ILE A 58 -6.98 -6.39 -3.43
CA ILE A 58 -8.24 -6.05 -2.77
C ILE A 58 -8.37 -4.54 -2.79
N ALA A 59 -9.48 -4.06 -3.34
CA ALA A 59 -9.79 -2.64 -3.36
C ALA A 59 -9.85 -2.05 -1.94
N TYR A 60 -9.40 -0.80 -1.78
CA TYR A 60 -9.29 -0.13 -0.49
C TYR A 60 -10.57 -0.23 0.35
N ASN A 61 -11.73 0.09 -0.25
CA ASN A 61 -13.02 0.06 0.42
C ASN A 61 -13.42 -1.36 0.89
N THR A 62 -13.04 -2.38 0.13
CA THR A 62 -13.27 -3.78 0.52
C THR A 62 -12.36 -4.18 1.69
N LEU A 63 -11.09 -3.82 1.64
CA LEU A 63 -10.14 -4.10 2.71
C LEU A 63 -10.56 -3.40 4.02
N LYS A 64 -11.00 -2.14 3.92
CA LYS A 64 -11.48 -1.33 5.05
C LYS A 64 -12.68 -1.97 5.74
N ARG A 65 -13.67 -2.41 4.96
CA ARG A 65 -14.82 -3.15 5.49
C ARG A 65 -14.40 -4.45 6.15
N ASN A 66 -13.53 -5.22 5.48
CA ASN A 66 -13.10 -6.51 6.00
C ASN A 66 -12.33 -6.35 7.32
N LYS A 67 -11.52 -5.29 7.46
CA LYS A 67 -10.82 -5.00 8.72
C LYS A 67 -11.81 -4.68 9.83
N ALA A 68 -12.75 -3.78 9.59
CA ALA A 68 -13.78 -3.44 10.58
C ALA A 68 -14.58 -4.69 11.02
N LEU A 69 -14.91 -5.56 10.07
CA LEU A 69 -15.55 -6.83 10.35
C LEU A 69 -14.68 -7.75 11.20
N PHE A 70 -13.38 -7.83 10.92
CA PHE A 70 -12.43 -8.64 11.67
C PHE A 70 -12.21 -8.11 13.09
N ASP A 71 -12.18 -6.79 13.27
CA ASP A 71 -12.05 -6.15 14.58
C ASP A 71 -13.29 -6.40 15.46
N ASP A 72 -14.48 -6.44 14.85
CA ASP A 72 -15.74 -6.78 15.53
C ASP A 72 -15.91 -8.28 15.80
N PHE A 73 -15.01 -9.13 15.31
CA PHE A 73 -15.18 -10.59 15.36
C PHE A 73 -14.83 -11.17 16.73
N ASP A 74 -15.81 -11.80 17.39
CA ASP A 74 -15.64 -12.41 18.72
C ASP A 74 -15.49 -13.95 18.69
N GLY A 75 -15.48 -14.55 17.49
CA GLY A 75 -15.41 -16.00 17.31
C GLY A 75 -16.76 -16.67 17.02
N ASN A 76 -17.87 -16.12 17.51
CA ASN A 76 -19.20 -16.75 17.45
C ASN A 76 -20.28 -15.88 16.81
N ASN A 77 -20.00 -14.60 16.52
CA ASN A 77 -20.97 -13.62 16.02
C ASN A 77 -21.13 -13.55 14.49
N HIS A 78 -20.78 -14.60 13.74
CA HIS A 78 -20.81 -14.60 12.27
C HIS A 78 -22.16 -14.16 11.65
N ALA A 79 -23.28 -14.64 12.21
CA ALA A 79 -24.62 -14.29 11.74
C ALA A 79 -24.95 -12.80 11.96
N HIS A 80 -24.48 -12.23 13.07
CA HIS A 80 -24.64 -10.82 13.39
C HIS A 80 -23.80 -9.96 12.45
N LEU A 81 -22.54 -10.33 12.22
CA LEU A 81 -21.65 -9.62 11.28
C LEU A 81 -22.17 -9.63 9.85
N GLY A 82 -22.72 -10.76 9.39
CA GLY A 82 -23.32 -10.85 8.06
C GLY A 82 -24.44 -9.83 7.86
N ARG A 83 -25.30 -9.65 8.87
CA ARG A 83 -26.36 -8.63 8.85
C ARG A 83 -25.81 -7.20 8.93
N LYS A 84 -24.87 -6.95 9.85
CA LYS A 84 -24.27 -5.62 10.07
C LYS A 84 -23.57 -5.08 8.82
N TYR A 85 -22.84 -5.94 8.12
CA TYR A 85 -22.02 -5.58 6.96
C TYR A 85 -22.67 -5.90 5.60
N GLY A 86 -23.90 -6.45 5.60
CA GLY A 86 -24.64 -6.77 4.37
C GLY A 86 -24.01 -7.87 3.52
N ILE A 87 -23.35 -8.85 4.14
CA ILE A 87 -22.69 -9.96 3.45
C ILE A 87 -23.21 -11.32 3.92
N SER A 88 -23.06 -12.35 3.09
CA SER A 88 -23.45 -13.70 3.46
C SER A 88 -22.61 -14.21 4.64
N ILE A 89 -23.20 -15.05 5.50
CA ILE A 89 -22.50 -15.68 6.63
C ILE A 89 -21.27 -16.45 6.14
N GLN A 90 -21.39 -17.13 4.99
CA GLN A 90 -20.27 -17.82 4.34
C GLN A 90 -19.12 -16.87 4.02
N ARG A 91 -19.42 -15.66 3.51
CA ARG A 91 -18.38 -14.67 3.21
C ARG A 91 -17.69 -14.15 4.48
N VAL A 92 -18.40 -14.03 5.61
CA VAL A 92 -17.79 -13.70 6.92
C VAL A 92 -16.72 -14.73 7.28
N TYR A 93 -17.04 -16.03 7.18
CA TYR A 93 -16.07 -17.11 7.41
C TYR A 93 -14.86 -17.02 6.48
N THR A 94 -15.10 -16.79 5.18
CA THR A 94 -14.02 -16.68 4.20
C THR A 94 -13.11 -15.48 4.49
N ILE A 95 -13.67 -14.32 4.83
CA ILE A 95 -12.90 -13.10 5.15
C ILE A 95 -11.97 -13.35 6.35
N VAL A 96 -12.50 -13.88 7.46
CA VAL A 96 -11.70 -14.13 8.66
C VAL A 96 -10.57 -15.11 8.35
N LYS A 97 -10.85 -16.15 7.56
CA LYS A 97 -9.85 -17.13 7.13
C LYS A 97 -8.78 -16.51 6.22
N GLU A 98 -9.19 -15.74 5.21
CA GLU A 98 -8.31 -15.06 4.26
C GLU A 98 -7.34 -14.11 4.98
N MET A 99 -7.83 -13.32 5.95
CA MET A 99 -7.02 -12.37 6.71
C MET A 99 -5.98 -13.05 7.60
N ARG A 100 -6.38 -14.10 8.33
CA ARG A 100 -5.43 -14.90 9.13
C ARG A 100 -4.38 -15.55 8.24
N GLN A 101 -4.81 -16.12 7.11
CA GLN A 101 -3.88 -16.76 6.18
C GLN A 101 -2.91 -15.76 5.55
N ALA A 102 -3.37 -14.55 5.20
CA ALA A 102 -2.52 -13.51 4.66
C ALA A 102 -1.42 -13.09 5.65
N TYR A 103 -1.75 -12.98 6.94
CA TYR A 103 -0.76 -12.74 7.98
C TYR A 103 0.22 -13.91 8.12
N VAL A 104 -0.29 -15.15 8.19
CA VAL A 104 0.56 -16.37 8.27
C VAL A 104 1.49 -16.50 7.07
N ASP A 105 1.02 -16.20 5.86
CA ASP A 105 1.83 -16.22 4.63
C ASP A 105 2.94 -15.15 4.66
N SER A 106 2.70 -14.04 5.37
CA SER A 106 3.65 -12.94 5.49
C SER A 106 4.75 -13.21 6.50
N LEU A 107 4.45 -14.02 7.53
CA LEU A 107 5.45 -14.55 8.43
C LEU A 107 6.31 -15.49 7.59
N GLN A 108 7.50 -15.01 7.23
CA GLN A 108 8.54 -15.81 6.60
C GLN A 108 8.57 -17.14 7.37
N VAL A 109 8.34 -18.26 6.69
CA VAL A 109 8.18 -19.56 7.34
C VAL A 109 9.43 -19.82 8.17
N ASP A 110 9.33 -19.55 9.47
CA ASP A 110 10.27 -20.09 10.41
C ASP A 110 10.05 -21.60 10.31
N MET A 111 11.04 -22.28 9.75
CA MET A 111 11.01 -23.72 9.52
C MET A 111 10.90 -24.50 10.84
N PHE A 112 10.92 -23.80 11.98
CA PHE A 112 10.94 -24.35 13.33
C PHE A 112 9.84 -23.85 14.26
N ASN A 113 8.91 -22.98 13.82
CA ASN A 113 7.91 -22.41 14.72
C ASN A 113 6.51 -23.04 14.56
N ASP A 114 5.97 -23.48 15.69
CA ASP A 114 4.65 -24.10 15.80
C ASP A 114 3.56 -23.07 15.41
N LYS A 115 2.69 -23.44 14.46
CA LYS A 115 1.65 -22.56 13.88
C LYS A 115 0.48 -22.29 14.82
N SER A 116 0.63 -22.55 16.11
CA SER A 116 -0.51 -22.81 17.00
C SER A 116 -1.07 -21.59 17.72
N VAL A 117 -0.48 -20.39 17.63
CA VAL A 117 -1.09 -19.18 18.23
C VAL A 117 -0.86 -17.92 17.36
N VAL A 118 -1.73 -17.71 16.36
CA VAL A 118 -1.83 -16.41 15.68
C VAL A 118 -2.70 -15.50 16.54
N ASN A 119 -2.09 -14.45 17.11
CA ASN A 119 -2.81 -13.43 17.87
C ASN A 119 -3.72 -12.61 16.91
N PRO A 120 -5.04 -12.51 17.16
CA PRO A 120 -5.93 -11.68 16.35
C PRO A 120 -5.48 -10.21 16.26
N GLN A 121 -4.84 -9.67 17.30
CA GLN A 121 -4.35 -8.29 17.26
C GLN A 121 -3.26 -8.12 16.21
N ASP A 122 -2.29 -9.03 16.14
CA ASP A 122 -1.21 -8.95 15.14
C ASP A 122 -1.76 -9.02 13.71
N VAL A 123 -2.81 -9.82 13.48
CA VAL A 123 -3.52 -9.87 12.19
C VAL A 123 -4.20 -8.53 11.90
N SER A 124 -4.87 -7.93 12.88
CA SER A 124 -5.51 -6.62 12.71
C SER A 124 -4.48 -5.54 12.39
N ASP A 125 -3.35 -5.52 13.09
CA ASP A 125 -2.26 -4.55 12.89
C ASP A 125 -1.61 -4.72 11.52
N PHE A 126 -1.41 -5.97 11.08
CA PHE A 126 -0.94 -6.30 9.74
C PHE A 126 -1.86 -5.76 8.63
N ILE A 127 -3.18 -5.91 8.80
CA ILE A 127 -4.17 -5.37 7.86
C ILE A 127 -4.25 -3.83 7.98
N ALA A 128 -4.06 -3.27 9.17
CA ALA A 128 -4.01 -1.82 9.37
C ALA A 128 -2.86 -1.20 8.57
N ALA A 129 -1.68 -1.82 8.61
CA ALA A 129 -0.53 -1.38 7.81
C ALA A 129 -0.84 -1.36 6.31
N ASP A 130 -1.53 -2.39 5.79
CA ASP A 130 -1.97 -2.42 4.39
C ASP A 130 -2.93 -1.29 4.03
N LEU A 131 -3.88 -0.98 4.92
CA LEU A 131 -4.80 0.13 4.70
C LEU A 131 -4.10 1.47 4.71
N LEU A 132 -3.08 1.65 5.56
CA LEU A 132 -2.29 2.87 5.61
C LEU A 132 -1.54 3.08 4.29
N VAL A 133 -0.91 2.05 3.74
CA VAL A 133 -0.22 2.15 2.44
C VAL A 133 -1.17 2.61 1.33
N LEU A 134 -2.38 2.03 1.26
CA LEU A 134 -3.36 2.45 0.26
C LEU A 134 -3.89 3.87 0.53
N ALA A 135 -4.14 4.23 1.79
CA ALA A 135 -4.58 5.57 2.16
C ALA A 135 -3.53 6.63 1.82
N ASP A 136 -2.25 6.36 2.09
CA ASP A 136 -1.15 7.24 1.73
C ASP A 136 -1.09 7.47 0.21
N ILE A 137 -1.25 6.41 -0.58
CA ILE A 137 -1.32 6.51 -2.06
C ILE A 137 -2.49 7.42 -2.46
N MET A 138 -3.68 7.19 -1.91
CA MET A 138 -4.88 7.98 -2.22
C MET A 138 -4.69 9.46 -1.91
N ASP A 139 -4.30 9.77 -0.68
CA ASP A 139 -4.22 11.13 -0.17
C ASP A 139 -3.11 11.92 -0.89
N HIS A 140 -1.92 11.33 -1.04
CA HIS A 140 -0.81 12.01 -1.70
C HIS A 140 -1.01 12.11 -3.21
N CYS A 141 -1.64 11.13 -3.85
CA CYS A 141 -1.98 11.23 -5.26
C CYS A 141 -3.03 12.34 -5.50
N SER A 142 -4.08 12.40 -4.69
CA SER A 142 -5.10 13.48 -4.77
C SER A 142 -4.45 14.86 -4.62
N VAL A 143 -3.53 15.03 -3.67
CA VAL A 143 -2.77 16.28 -3.52
C VAL A 143 -1.94 16.60 -4.76
N CYS A 144 -1.14 15.65 -5.26
CA CYS A 144 -0.30 15.85 -6.43
C CYS A 144 -1.11 16.18 -7.71
N ILE A 145 -2.27 15.56 -7.86
CA ILE A 145 -3.22 15.82 -8.95
C ILE A 145 -3.74 17.27 -8.84
N ARG A 146 -4.24 17.68 -7.66
CA ARG A 146 -4.80 19.03 -7.46
C ARG A 146 -3.79 20.16 -7.62
N GLU A 147 -2.51 19.91 -7.33
CA GLU A 147 -1.45 20.89 -7.53
C GLU A 147 -1.13 21.15 -9.02
N ARG A 148 -1.45 20.21 -9.90
CA ARG A 148 -1.00 20.22 -11.31
C ARG A 148 -2.14 20.23 -12.32
N LEU A 149 -3.32 19.80 -11.91
CA LEU A 149 -4.53 19.72 -12.73
C LEU A 149 -5.64 20.55 -12.08
N THR A 150 -6.41 21.24 -12.93
CA THR A 150 -7.59 21.99 -12.50
C THR A 150 -8.79 21.04 -12.34
N VAL A 151 -8.76 20.24 -11.28
CA VAL A 151 -9.85 19.32 -10.90
C VAL A 151 -10.41 19.69 -9.54
N ASN A 152 -11.67 19.34 -9.28
CA ASN A 152 -12.24 19.52 -7.96
C ASN A 152 -11.70 18.45 -6.98
N LYS A 153 -11.95 18.65 -5.67
CA LYS A 153 -11.47 17.72 -4.65
C LYS A 153 -12.04 16.30 -4.83
N GLU A 154 -13.33 16.18 -5.11
CA GLU A 154 -13.99 14.88 -5.26
C GLU A 154 -13.40 14.07 -6.42
N GLN A 155 -13.11 14.71 -7.55
CA GLN A 155 -12.47 14.09 -8.71
C GLN A 155 -11.04 13.65 -8.39
N ALA A 156 -10.27 14.47 -7.68
CA ALA A 156 -8.91 14.12 -7.28
C ALA A 156 -8.88 12.94 -6.31
N ASP A 157 -9.82 12.92 -5.35
CA ASP A 157 -9.95 11.83 -4.37
C ASP A 157 -10.37 10.52 -5.08
N ALA A 158 -11.30 10.59 -6.04
CA ALA A 158 -11.69 9.44 -6.86
C ALA A 158 -10.52 8.90 -7.69
N LEU A 159 -9.72 9.78 -8.30
CA LEU A 159 -8.52 9.37 -9.05
C LEU A 159 -7.45 8.76 -8.13
N GLY A 160 -7.27 9.30 -6.92
CA GLY A 160 -6.39 8.71 -5.91
C GLY A 160 -6.84 7.30 -5.51
N GLU A 161 -8.14 7.07 -5.34
CA GLU A 161 -8.71 5.74 -5.07
C GLU A 161 -8.43 4.77 -6.23
N GLU A 162 -8.61 5.21 -7.48
CA GLU A 162 -8.33 4.39 -8.66
C GLU A 162 -6.84 4.01 -8.75
N VAL A 163 -5.92 4.94 -8.45
CA VAL A 163 -4.47 4.68 -8.43
C VAL A 163 -4.12 3.66 -7.34
N ALA A 164 -4.69 3.79 -6.13
CA ALA A 164 -4.48 2.82 -5.05
C ALA A 164 -5.03 1.43 -5.42
N ASN A 165 -6.20 1.38 -6.04
CA ASN A 165 -6.80 0.13 -6.51
C ASN A 165 -5.97 -0.50 -7.65
N TYR A 166 -5.41 0.30 -8.58
CA TYR A 166 -4.50 -0.17 -9.63
C TYR A 166 -3.25 -0.79 -9.00
N MET A 167 -2.62 -0.11 -8.05
CA MET A 167 -1.45 -0.63 -7.34
C MET A 167 -1.79 -1.95 -6.64
N SER A 168 -2.93 -2.04 -5.95
CA SER A 168 -3.33 -3.30 -5.34
C SER A 168 -3.64 -4.39 -6.37
N ALA A 169 -4.18 -4.06 -7.55
CA ALA A 169 -4.53 -5.07 -8.56
C ALA A 169 -3.32 -5.58 -9.35
N HIS A 170 -2.37 -4.71 -9.69
CA HIS A 170 -1.27 -5.01 -10.62
C HIS A 170 0.09 -5.18 -9.93
N TRP A 171 0.28 -4.54 -8.78
CA TRP A 171 1.54 -4.55 -8.02
C TRP A 171 1.44 -5.30 -6.68
N HIS A 172 0.39 -6.12 -6.50
CA HIS A 172 0.16 -6.82 -5.24
C HIS A 172 1.29 -7.76 -4.81
N GLY A 173 1.51 -7.83 -3.50
CA GLY A 173 2.41 -8.81 -2.89
C GLY A 173 3.88 -8.50 -3.15
N GLN A 174 4.20 -7.37 -3.78
CA GLN A 174 5.53 -6.81 -3.81
C GLN A 174 5.80 -6.02 -2.53
N PHE A 175 7.07 -5.99 -2.12
CA PHE A 175 7.53 -5.16 -1.02
C PHE A 175 8.91 -4.58 -1.32
N ALA A 176 9.14 -3.35 -0.90
CA ALA A 176 10.41 -2.65 -1.06
C ALA A 176 10.78 -1.91 0.22
N TYR A 177 12.08 -1.85 0.52
CA TYR A 177 12.59 -0.90 1.50
C TYR A 177 12.83 0.45 0.82
N VAL A 178 12.25 1.51 1.36
CA VAL A 178 12.41 2.87 0.85
C VAL A 178 13.46 3.58 1.69
N ARG A 179 14.60 3.92 1.08
CA ARG A 179 15.70 4.62 1.75
C ARG A 179 15.39 6.11 1.86
N SER A 180 15.63 6.69 3.04
CA SER A 180 15.67 8.14 3.17
C SER A 180 16.80 8.70 2.32
N GLY A 181 16.45 9.59 1.38
CA GLY A 181 17.42 10.36 0.61
C GLY A 181 18.09 11.45 1.43
N LYS A 182 18.74 11.11 2.57
CA LYS A 182 19.78 12.02 3.06
C LYS A 182 20.74 12.18 1.89
N GLN A 183 20.90 13.41 1.40
CA GLN A 183 22.07 13.75 0.59
C GLN A 183 23.26 13.14 1.32
N GLU A 184 24.08 12.37 0.62
CA GLU A 184 25.42 12.09 1.11
C GLU A 184 26.00 13.46 1.47
N THR A 185 26.11 13.74 2.77
CA THR A 185 27.22 14.57 3.21
C THR A 185 28.41 13.77 2.69
N VAL A 186 29.08 14.33 1.68
CA VAL A 186 30.40 13.91 1.29
C VAL A 186 31.23 14.04 2.56
N ASP A 187 31.23 12.98 3.38
CA ASP A 187 32.25 12.79 4.37
C ASP A 187 33.48 12.54 3.51
N ASP A 188 34.23 13.62 3.29
CA ASP A 188 35.62 13.55 2.91
C ASP A 188 36.29 12.62 3.94
N GLN A 189 36.31 11.32 3.65
CA GLN A 189 37.42 10.46 4.03
C GLN A 189 38.64 10.93 3.24
N GLY A 190 39.09 12.14 3.57
CA GLY A 190 40.44 12.62 3.29
C GLY A 190 41.40 11.71 4.04
N ASP A 191 41.92 10.74 3.32
CA ASP A 191 43.30 10.25 3.41
C ASP A 191 43.85 10.00 4.84
N LEU A 192 43.47 8.85 5.41
CA LEU A 192 44.05 8.33 6.66
C LEU A 192 45.35 7.51 6.43
N PHE A 193 45.90 7.52 5.20
CA PHE A 193 47.16 6.85 4.88
C PHE A 193 48.17 7.77 4.16
N GLY A 194 48.16 9.06 4.51
CA GLY A 194 49.20 10.01 4.15
C GLY A 194 50.39 10.00 5.11
N ALA A 195 51.52 9.47 4.63
CA ALA A 195 52.90 9.75 5.01
C ALA A 195 53.38 9.44 6.46
N GLY A 196 54.33 8.51 6.57
CA GLY A 196 55.17 8.26 7.74
C GLY A 196 55.94 6.95 7.65
#